data_AF-A0A482D2Q4-F1
#
_entry.id   AF-A0A482D2Q4-F1
#
_cell.length_a   1.000
_cell.length_b   1.000
_cell.length_c   1.000
_cell.angle_alpha   90.00
_cell.angle_beta   90.00
_cell.angle_gamma   90.00
#
_symmetry.space_group_name_H-M   'P 1'
#
loop_
_entity.id
_entity.type
_entity.pdbx_description
1 polymer ?
#
loop_
_entity_poly.entity_id
_entity_poly.type
_entity_poly.pdbx_seq_one_letter_code
_entity_poly.pdbx_strand_id
1 'polypeptide(L)'
;MTREVDPTYSAHAYSFTGNAAQALFERTHVIQWAERWYDWKKKSADMSKDTDPWHSLHAYSFAGNAAQAMFEATREISWAEKWFESYRVSAEMAKDVDQRHSAYACSLAGNAARALSESVNTANKKFYWARRWYQNKCLSANGLQDIEPKDAAQAYSFAGRAAREMYKLSGSKRWATDAIACYKKFLDYYDHHQDDKMQGLISDVKRNVRILRESVDGR
;
A
#
# COMPACT_ATOMS: atom_id res chain seq x y z
N MET A 1 5.86 6.81 -45.14
CA MET A 1 6.58 6.17 -44.02
C MET A 1 6.38 7.01 -42.77
N THR A 2 5.41 6.66 -41.95
CA THR A 2 5.34 7.17 -40.58
C THR A 2 6.48 6.56 -39.80
N ARG A 3 7.42 7.37 -39.30
CA ARG A 3 8.41 6.91 -38.32
C ARG A 3 7.62 6.38 -37.12
N GLU A 4 7.59 5.06 -36.93
CA GLU A 4 7.17 4.49 -35.66
C GLU A 4 8.11 5.06 -34.60
N VAL A 5 7.57 5.95 -33.77
CA VAL A 5 8.30 6.45 -32.61
C VAL A 5 8.36 5.27 -31.66
N ASP A 6 9.57 4.83 -31.31
CA ASP A 6 9.78 3.78 -30.33
C ASP A 6 8.96 4.11 -29.06
N PRO A 7 7.97 3.25 -28.71
CA PRO A 7 7.12 3.45 -27.54
C PRO A 7 7.94 3.65 -26.26
N THR A 8 9.11 3.03 -26.18
CA THR A 8 10.04 3.10 -25.05
C THR A 8 10.60 4.51 -24.89
N TYR A 9 11.12 5.12 -25.96
CA TYR A 9 11.64 6.49 -25.91
C TYR A 9 10.57 7.49 -25.49
N SER A 10 9.35 7.32 -26.01
CA SER A 10 8.20 8.15 -25.64
C SER A 10 7.82 7.97 -24.17
N ALA A 11 7.82 6.74 -23.65
CA ALA A 11 7.53 6.44 -22.26
C ALA A 11 8.54 7.13 -21.31
N HIS A 12 9.84 7.03 -21.59
CA HIS A 12 10.86 7.73 -20.79
C HIS A 12 10.67 9.25 -20.81
N ALA A 13 10.33 9.85 -21.96
CA ALA A 13 10.05 11.28 -22.06
C ALA A 13 8.85 11.72 -21.18
N TYR A 14 7.77 10.92 -21.14
CA TYR A 14 6.66 11.15 -20.21
C TYR A 14 7.11 11.00 -18.76
N SER A 15 7.95 10.01 -18.45
CA SER A 15 8.48 9.83 -17.09
C SER A 15 9.29 11.05 -16.61
N PHE A 16 10.12 11.63 -17.49
CA PHE A 16 10.87 12.87 -17.18
C PHE A 16 9.95 14.06 -16.98
N THR A 17 8.92 14.22 -17.84
CA THR A 17 7.93 15.28 -17.68
C THR A 17 7.16 15.13 -16.36
N GLY A 18 6.86 13.89 -15.95
CA GLY A 18 6.29 13.58 -14.64
C GLY A 18 7.20 13.99 -13.48
N ASN A 19 8.52 13.78 -13.58
CA ASN A 19 9.48 14.24 -12.56
C ASN A 19 9.50 15.78 -12.45
N ALA A 20 9.45 16.49 -13.58
CA ALA A 20 9.39 17.95 -13.57
C ALA A 20 8.09 18.45 -12.91
N ALA A 21 6.95 17.81 -13.19
CA ALA A 21 5.68 18.13 -12.56
C ALA A 21 5.70 17.85 -11.04
N GLN A 22 6.30 16.74 -10.60
CA GLN A 22 6.52 16.44 -9.18
C GLN A 22 7.30 17.57 -8.50
N ALA A 23 8.47 17.94 -9.06
CA ALA A 23 9.31 18.98 -8.47
C ALA A 23 8.59 20.34 -8.38
N LEU A 24 7.78 20.68 -9.38
CA LEU A 24 6.96 21.90 -9.36
C LEU A 24 5.85 21.82 -8.30
N PHE A 25 5.19 20.67 -8.14
CA PHE A 25 4.22 20.46 -7.07
C PHE A 25 4.87 20.58 -5.69
N GLU A 26 5.98 19.90 -5.45
CA GLU A 26 6.69 19.94 -4.16
C GLU A 26 7.14 21.36 -3.78
N ARG A 27 7.50 22.18 -4.77
CA ARG A 27 7.92 23.57 -4.55
C ARG A 27 6.75 24.54 -4.37
N THR A 28 5.64 24.33 -5.07
CA THR A 28 4.56 25.33 -5.18
C THR A 28 3.28 24.95 -4.47
N HIS A 29 3.09 23.67 -4.18
CA HIS A 29 1.85 23.05 -3.71
C HIS A 29 0.63 23.33 -4.60
N VAL A 30 0.85 23.74 -5.86
CA VAL A 30 -0.20 23.98 -6.84
C VAL A 30 -0.70 22.64 -7.38
N ILE A 31 -1.96 22.32 -7.09
CA ILE A 31 -2.60 21.01 -7.31
C ILE A 31 -2.51 20.53 -8.75
N GLN A 32 -2.61 21.44 -9.73
CA GLN A 32 -2.52 21.09 -11.15
C GLN A 32 -1.16 20.44 -11.51
N TRP A 33 -0.09 20.70 -10.75
CA TRP A 33 1.19 20.02 -10.95
C TRP A 33 1.18 18.57 -10.45
N ALA A 34 0.49 18.28 -9.35
CA ALA A 34 0.31 16.90 -8.88
C ALA A 34 -0.61 16.09 -9.82
N GLU A 35 -1.64 16.71 -10.39
CA GLU A 35 -2.47 16.09 -11.44
C GLU A 35 -1.62 15.71 -12.67
N ARG A 36 -0.82 16.66 -13.18
CA ARG A 36 0.08 16.41 -14.31
C ARG A 36 1.13 15.35 -13.98
N TRP A 37 1.66 15.35 -12.75
CA TRP A 37 2.59 14.31 -12.30
C TRP A 37 1.96 12.92 -12.42
N TYR A 38 0.74 12.75 -11.92
CA TYR A 38 0.00 11.49 -12.04
C TYR A 38 -0.20 11.08 -13.50
N ASP A 39 -0.75 11.98 -14.31
CA ASP A 39 -1.11 11.70 -15.70
C ASP A 39 0.11 11.28 -16.53
N TRP A 40 1.24 11.98 -16.38
CA TRP A 40 2.46 11.65 -17.12
C TRP A 40 3.12 10.35 -16.66
N LYS A 41 3.15 10.07 -15.35
CA LYS A 41 3.68 8.80 -14.85
C LYS A 41 2.83 7.62 -15.25
N LYS A 42 1.50 7.77 -15.19
CA LYS A 42 0.59 6.73 -15.65
C LYS A 42 0.73 6.49 -17.15
N LYS A 43 0.75 7.55 -17.96
CA LYS A 43 0.94 7.43 -19.41
C LYS A 43 2.28 6.77 -19.77
N SER A 44 3.35 7.13 -19.07
CA SER A 44 4.65 6.45 -19.21
C SER A 44 4.54 4.96 -18.94
N ALA A 45 3.84 4.56 -17.86
CA ALA A 45 3.69 3.15 -17.50
C ALA A 45 2.87 2.39 -18.56
N ASP A 46 1.71 2.94 -18.93
CA ASP A 46 0.81 2.31 -19.91
C ASP A 46 1.51 2.09 -21.26
N MET A 47 2.37 3.03 -21.70
CA MET A 47 3.07 2.95 -22.98
C MET A 47 4.21 1.92 -23.01
N SER A 48 4.86 1.66 -21.87
CA SER A 48 5.99 0.74 -21.82
C SER A 48 5.63 -0.63 -21.24
N LYS A 49 4.36 -0.87 -20.90
CA LYS A 49 3.94 -2.07 -20.19
C LYS A 49 4.41 -3.38 -20.84
N ASP A 50 4.35 -3.44 -22.17
CA ASP A 50 4.68 -4.65 -22.94
C ASP A 50 6.11 -4.63 -23.52
N THR A 51 6.74 -3.45 -23.62
CA THR A 51 8.08 -3.28 -24.22
C THR A 51 9.20 -3.12 -23.19
N ASP A 52 8.91 -2.47 -22.07
CA ASP A 52 9.78 -2.35 -20.90
C ASP A 52 8.94 -2.45 -19.61
N PRO A 53 8.62 -3.69 -19.19
CA PRO A 53 7.82 -3.95 -17.99
C PRO A 53 8.49 -3.44 -16.70
N TRP A 54 9.83 -3.39 -16.67
CA TRP A 54 10.60 -2.89 -15.53
C TRP A 54 10.46 -1.37 -15.38
N HIS A 55 10.55 -0.61 -16.47
CA HIS A 55 10.22 0.80 -16.43
C HIS A 55 8.74 1.03 -16.06
N SER A 56 7.83 0.23 -16.64
CA SER A 56 6.39 0.35 -16.40
C SER A 56 6.02 0.16 -14.93
N LEU A 57 6.53 -0.89 -14.27
CA LEU A 57 6.20 -1.15 -12.87
C LEU A 57 6.66 0.01 -11.96
N HIS A 58 7.82 0.61 -12.22
CA HIS A 58 8.28 1.77 -11.45
C HIS A 58 7.47 3.04 -11.77
N ALA A 59 7.13 3.25 -13.05
CA ALA A 59 6.29 4.36 -13.47
C ALA A 59 4.89 4.31 -12.81
N TYR A 60 4.27 3.14 -12.66
CA TYR A 60 3.06 2.98 -11.87
C TYR A 60 3.26 3.30 -10.39
N SER A 61 4.39 2.92 -9.77
CA SER A 61 4.68 3.32 -8.38
C SER A 61 4.79 4.84 -8.23
N PHE A 62 5.40 5.54 -9.19
CA PHE A 62 5.45 7.01 -9.19
C PHE A 62 4.08 7.65 -9.40
N ALA A 63 3.21 7.06 -10.23
CA ALA A 63 1.82 7.49 -10.32
C ALA A 63 1.09 7.29 -8.97
N GLY A 64 1.39 6.20 -8.25
CA GLY A 64 0.89 5.97 -6.88
C GLY A 64 1.29 7.08 -5.91
N ASN A 65 2.56 7.51 -5.92
CA ASN A 65 3.03 8.65 -5.11
C ASN A 65 2.23 9.94 -5.43
N ALA A 66 2.03 10.23 -6.72
CA ALA A 66 1.29 11.41 -7.16
C ALA A 66 -0.17 11.37 -6.68
N ALA A 67 -0.82 10.21 -6.80
CA ALA A 67 -2.20 10.03 -6.36
C ALA A 67 -2.34 10.10 -4.83
N GLN A 68 -1.36 9.60 -4.08
CA GLN A 68 -1.29 9.80 -2.63
C GLN A 68 -1.22 11.29 -2.28
N ALA A 69 -0.30 12.03 -2.89
CA ALA A 69 -0.13 13.46 -2.65
C ALA A 69 -1.42 14.24 -2.97
N MET A 70 -2.10 13.90 -4.07
CA MET A 70 -3.40 14.46 -4.41
C MET A 70 -4.46 14.16 -3.34
N PHE A 71 -4.57 12.90 -2.90
CA PHE A 71 -5.52 12.54 -1.85
C PHE A 71 -5.23 13.26 -0.53
N GLU A 72 -3.97 13.41 -0.15
CA GLU A 72 -3.59 14.13 1.07
C GLU A 72 -3.96 15.62 1.00
N ALA A 73 -3.84 16.23 -0.18
CA ALA A 73 -4.14 17.63 -0.42
C ALA A 73 -5.65 17.92 -0.55
N THR A 74 -6.42 17.04 -1.22
CA THR A 74 -7.82 17.30 -1.55
C THR A 74 -8.82 16.50 -0.74
N ARG A 75 -8.40 15.36 -0.16
CA ARG A 75 -9.25 14.35 0.49
C ARG A 75 -10.33 13.75 -0.42
N GLU A 76 -10.20 13.93 -1.74
CA GLU A 76 -11.11 13.34 -2.70
C GLU A 76 -10.87 11.84 -2.84
N ILE A 77 -11.91 11.04 -2.60
CA ILE A 77 -11.85 9.58 -2.59
C ILE A 77 -11.30 9.00 -3.89
N SER A 78 -11.60 9.62 -5.04
CA SER A 78 -11.11 9.20 -6.35
C SER A 78 -9.58 9.14 -6.44
N TRP A 79 -8.88 10.04 -5.73
CA TRP A 79 -7.42 10.02 -5.68
C TRP A 79 -6.87 8.89 -4.82
N ALA A 80 -7.54 8.54 -3.72
CA ALA A 80 -7.16 7.35 -2.95
C ALA A 80 -7.43 6.05 -3.74
N GLU A 81 -8.46 6.00 -4.57
CA GLU A 81 -8.71 4.86 -5.47
C GLU A 81 -7.61 4.73 -6.54
N LYS A 82 -7.20 5.85 -7.15
CA LYS A 82 -6.05 5.90 -8.07
C LYS A 82 -4.75 5.48 -7.38
N TRP A 83 -4.52 5.95 -6.15
CA TRP A 83 -3.37 5.57 -5.32
C TRP A 83 -3.33 4.05 -5.11
N PHE A 84 -4.44 3.46 -4.67
CA PHE A 84 -4.56 2.02 -4.50
C PHE A 84 -4.25 1.26 -5.79
N GLU A 85 -4.89 1.66 -6.90
CA GLU A 85 -4.78 0.96 -8.17
C GLU A 85 -3.37 1.01 -8.76
N SER A 86 -2.71 2.18 -8.71
CA SER A 86 -1.35 2.35 -9.21
C SER A 86 -0.35 1.40 -8.52
N TYR A 87 -0.39 1.30 -7.19
CA TYR A 87 0.47 0.35 -6.48
C TYR A 87 0.06 -1.10 -6.67
N ARG A 88 -1.24 -1.39 -6.76
CA ARG A 88 -1.73 -2.76 -7.03
C ARG A 88 -1.19 -3.27 -8.37
N VAL A 89 -1.24 -2.45 -9.42
CA VAL A 89 -0.71 -2.81 -10.75
C VAL A 89 0.81 -2.95 -10.69
N SER A 90 1.51 -2.02 -10.05
CA SER A 90 2.97 -2.10 -9.87
C SER A 90 3.39 -3.39 -9.16
N ALA A 91 2.69 -3.77 -8.08
CA ALA A 91 2.96 -4.99 -7.33
C ALA A 91 2.71 -6.25 -8.17
N GLU A 92 1.61 -6.28 -8.92
CA GLU A 92 1.25 -7.41 -9.78
C GLU A 92 2.28 -7.63 -10.89
N MET A 93 2.77 -6.54 -11.51
CA MET A 93 3.82 -6.62 -12.54
C MET A 93 5.15 -7.14 -11.99
N ALA A 94 5.47 -6.80 -10.74
CA ALA A 94 6.73 -7.18 -10.11
C ALA A 94 6.71 -8.58 -9.49
N LYS A 95 5.55 -9.23 -9.31
CA LYS A 95 5.39 -10.41 -8.46
C LYS A 95 6.32 -11.58 -8.79
N ASP A 96 6.62 -11.77 -10.08
CA ASP A 96 7.43 -12.89 -10.58
C ASP A 96 8.87 -12.49 -10.95
N VAL A 97 9.21 -11.19 -10.85
CA VAL A 97 10.51 -10.66 -11.31
C VAL A 97 11.27 -9.88 -10.24
N ASP A 98 10.57 -9.29 -9.27
CA ASP A 98 11.11 -8.60 -8.11
C ASP A 98 10.14 -8.70 -6.93
N GLN A 99 10.33 -9.76 -6.15
CA GLN A 99 9.54 -10.03 -4.95
C GLN A 99 9.62 -8.88 -3.94
N ARG A 100 10.78 -8.23 -3.78
CA ARG A 100 10.96 -7.13 -2.83
C ARG A 100 10.11 -5.93 -3.26
N HIS A 101 10.24 -5.50 -4.52
CA HIS A 101 9.43 -4.40 -5.05
C HIS A 101 7.94 -4.72 -4.97
N SER A 102 7.54 -5.93 -5.37
CA SER A 102 6.14 -6.38 -5.30
C SER A 102 5.57 -6.27 -3.88
N ALA A 103 6.34 -6.72 -2.89
CA ALA A 103 5.92 -6.70 -1.49
C ALA A 103 5.84 -5.29 -0.91
N TYR A 104 6.77 -4.38 -1.26
CA TYR A 104 6.67 -2.98 -0.85
C TYR A 104 5.51 -2.25 -1.55
N ALA A 105 5.30 -2.49 -2.84
CA ALA A 105 4.16 -1.94 -3.57
C ALA A 105 2.82 -2.43 -2.97
N CYS A 106 2.71 -3.72 -2.59
CA CYS A 106 1.58 -4.21 -1.80
C CYS A 106 1.41 -3.43 -0.49
N SER A 107 2.50 -3.15 0.24
CA SER A 107 2.42 -2.36 1.48
C SER A 107 1.80 -0.98 1.24
N LEU A 108 2.19 -0.30 0.16
CA LEU A 108 1.71 1.03 -0.21
C LEU A 108 0.25 1.01 -0.70
N ALA A 109 -0.14 0.01 -1.49
CA ALA A 109 -1.55 -0.25 -1.81
C ALA A 109 -2.38 -0.49 -0.52
N GLY A 110 -1.81 -1.19 0.46
CA GLY A 110 -2.43 -1.37 1.78
C GLY A 110 -2.66 -0.05 2.53
N ASN A 111 -1.76 0.93 2.41
CA ASN A 111 -1.94 2.27 2.99
C ASN A 111 -3.08 3.03 2.31
N ALA A 112 -3.17 2.96 0.98
CA ALA A 112 -4.28 3.54 0.22
C ALA A 112 -5.63 2.92 0.63
N ALA A 113 -5.68 1.59 0.75
CA ALA A 113 -6.87 0.87 1.18
C ALA A 113 -7.30 1.25 2.61
N ARG A 114 -6.33 1.47 3.52
CA ARG A 114 -6.63 2.00 4.85
C ARG A 114 -7.28 3.38 4.75
N ALA A 115 -6.68 4.31 4.02
CA ALA A 115 -7.20 5.66 3.83
C ALA A 115 -8.63 5.65 3.25
N LEU A 116 -8.89 4.77 2.28
CA LEU A 116 -10.23 4.56 1.72
C LEU A 116 -11.21 4.02 2.76
N SER A 117 -10.80 3.05 3.59
CA SER A 117 -11.65 2.53 4.68
C SER A 117 -12.04 3.59 5.71
N GLU A 118 -11.16 4.56 5.95
CA GLU A 118 -11.40 5.66 6.88
C GLU A 118 -12.28 6.76 6.25
N SER A 119 -12.22 6.95 4.93
CA SER A 119 -12.86 8.06 4.20
C SER A 119 -14.29 7.77 3.73
N VAL A 120 -14.63 6.50 3.48
CA VAL A 120 -15.98 6.12 3.03
C VAL A 120 -17.00 6.09 4.17
N ASN A 121 -18.26 6.40 3.88
CA ASN A 121 -19.29 6.61 4.89
C ASN A 121 -20.23 5.41 5.14
N THR A 122 -20.16 4.33 4.37
CA THR A 122 -21.01 3.14 4.57
C THR A 122 -20.23 1.97 5.14
N ALA A 123 -20.84 1.22 6.06
CA ALA A 123 -20.22 0.04 6.68
C ALA A 123 -19.71 -0.97 5.63
N ASN A 124 -20.47 -1.21 4.56
CA ASN A 124 -20.09 -2.11 3.47
C ASN A 124 -18.81 -1.64 2.75
N LYS A 125 -18.70 -0.34 2.43
CA LYS A 125 -17.48 0.20 1.80
C LYS A 125 -16.31 0.21 2.77
N LYS A 126 -16.53 0.54 4.05
CA LYS A 126 -15.48 0.48 5.09
C LYS A 126 -14.92 -0.93 5.20
N PHE A 127 -15.81 -1.93 5.27
CA PHE A 127 -15.42 -3.34 5.35
C PHE A 127 -14.68 -3.80 4.09
N TYR A 128 -15.15 -3.41 2.90
CA TYR A 128 -14.48 -3.71 1.62
C TYR A 128 -13.02 -3.21 1.63
N TRP A 129 -12.82 -1.94 1.98
CA TRP A 129 -11.48 -1.35 1.98
C TRP A 129 -10.60 -1.83 3.13
N ALA A 130 -11.16 -2.08 4.32
CA ALA A 130 -10.44 -2.73 5.42
C ALA A 130 -9.96 -4.13 5.04
N ARG A 131 -10.75 -4.89 4.28
CA ARG A 131 -10.34 -6.19 3.73
C ARG A 131 -9.19 -6.05 2.74
N ARG A 132 -9.23 -5.05 1.84
CA ARG A 132 -8.13 -4.77 0.92
C ARG A 132 -6.86 -4.35 1.66
N TRP A 133 -6.99 -3.58 2.73
CA TRP A 133 -5.87 -3.22 3.60
C TRP A 133 -5.24 -4.47 4.22
N TYR A 134 -6.05 -5.34 4.84
CA TYR A 134 -5.58 -6.61 5.40
C TYR A 134 -4.83 -7.47 4.38
N GLN A 135 -5.47 -7.71 3.22
CA GLN A 135 -4.91 -8.56 2.16
C GLN A 135 -3.54 -8.05 1.68
N ASN A 136 -3.44 -6.76 1.39
CA ASN A 136 -2.21 -6.15 0.87
C ASN A 136 -1.08 -6.15 1.92
N LYS A 137 -1.40 -5.95 3.21
CA LYS A 137 -0.39 -6.06 4.27
C LYS A 137 0.06 -7.50 4.49
N CYS A 138 -0.82 -8.49 4.36
CA CYS A 138 -0.43 -9.90 4.38
C CYS A 138 0.46 -10.28 3.18
N LEU A 139 0.13 -9.82 1.97
CA LEU A 139 0.96 -10.03 0.77
C LEU A 139 2.34 -9.42 0.95
N SER A 140 2.41 -8.17 1.44
CA SER A 140 3.66 -7.51 1.77
C SER A 140 4.48 -8.28 2.81
N ALA A 141 3.85 -8.68 3.92
CA ALA A 141 4.54 -9.40 4.98
C ALA A 141 5.10 -10.75 4.51
N ASN A 142 4.30 -11.54 3.78
CA ASN A 142 4.73 -12.82 3.24
C ASN A 142 5.83 -12.65 2.18
N GLY A 143 5.75 -11.61 1.35
CA GLY A 143 6.77 -11.31 0.35
C GLY A 143 8.11 -10.90 0.97
N LEU A 144 8.11 -10.25 2.13
CA LEU A 144 9.31 -9.78 2.80
C LEU A 144 9.86 -10.73 3.87
N GLN A 145 9.12 -11.75 4.31
CA GLN A 145 9.46 -12.52 5.52
C GLN A 145 10.88 -13.14 5.48
N ASP A 146 11.34 -13.54 4.29
CA ASP A 146 12.65 -14.19 4.08
C ASP A 146 13.71 -13.22 3.52
N ILE A 147 13.31 -11.98 3.18
CA ILE A 147 14.19 -10.96 2.56
C ILE A 147 14.52 -9.86 3.59
N GLU A 148 13.49 -9.28 4.19
CA GLU A 148 13.54 -8.19 5.17
C GLU A 148 12.58 -8.48 6.34
N PRO A 149 12.97 -9.39 7.26
CA PRO A 149 12.09 -9.88 8.33
C PRO A 149 11.55 -8.78 9.25
N LYS A 150 12.31 -7.70 9.46
CA LYS A 150 11.87 -6.53 10.22
C LYS A 150 10.66 -5.86 9.58
N ASP A 151 10.72 -5.65 8.27
CA ASP A 151 9.65 -4.99 7.53
C ASP A 151 8.46 -5.92 7.36
N ALA A 152 8.70 -7.22 7.22
CA ALA A 152 7.65 -8.24 7.27
C ALA A 152 6.90 -8.22 8.61
N ALA A 153 7.62 -8.18 9.74
CA ALA A 153 7.02 -8.08 11.06
C ALA A 153 6.16 -6.80 11.18
N GLN A 154 6.69 -5.66 10.74
CA GLN A 154 5.92 -4.41 10.73
C GLN A 154 4.65 -4.53 9.86
N ALA A 155 4.75 -5.12 8.67
CA ALA A 155 3.60 -5.38 7.80
C ALA A 155 2.54 -6.26 8.49
N TYR A 156 2.95 -7.31 9.23
CA TYR A 156 2.02 -8.10 10.05
C TYR A 156 1.33 -7.28 11.14
N SER A 157 2.01 -6.31 11.77
CA SER A 157 1.34 -5.43 12.74
C SER A 157 0.20 -4.61 12.09
N PHE A 158 0.40 -4.15 10.85
CA PHE A 158 -0.64 -3.45 10.10
C PHE A 158 -1.76 -4.37 9.63
N ALA A 159 -1.44 -5.60 9.20
CA ALA A 159 -2.44 -6.61 8.90
C ALA A 159 -3.31 -6.92 10.13
N GLY A 160 -2.70 -7.05 11.31
CA GLY A 160 -3.43 -7.26 12.57
C GLY A 160 -4.39 -6.11 12.91
N ARG A 161 -3.98 -4.86 12.63
CA ARG A 161 -4.87 -3.69 12.77
C ARG A 161 -6.04 -3.75 11.80
N ALA A 162 -5.78 -4.05 10.53
CA ALA A 162 -6.83 -4.18 9.52
C ALA A 162 -7.86 -5.25 9.91
N ALA A 163 -7.41 -6.44 10.29
CA ALA A 163 -8.28 -7.52 10.75
C ALA A 163 -9.07 -7.13 12.01
N ARG A 164 -8.48 -6.40 12.96
CA ARG A 164 -9.21 -5.85 14.11
C ARG A 164 -10.31 -4.87 13.69
N GLU A 165 -10.08 -4.00 12.72
CA GLU A 165 -11.14 -3.12 12.20
C GLU A 165 -12.25 -3.93 11.54
N MET A 166 -11.91 -4.98 10.80
CA MET A 166 -12.90 -5.89 10.22
C MET A 166 -13.73 -6.62 11.27
N TYR A 167 -13.11 -7.01 12.40
CA TYR A 167 -13.83 -7.56 13.54
C TYR A 167 -14.85 -6.56 14.10
N LYS A 168 -14.45 -5.30 14.33
CA LYS A 168 -15.38 -4.25 14.81
C LYS A 168 -16.55 -4.02 13.86
N LEU A 169 -16.30 -4.05 12.55
CA LEU A 169 -17.32 -3.78 11.54
C LEU A 169 -18.30 -4.95 11.34
N SER A 170 -17.89 -6.20 11.60
CA SER A 170 -18.68 -7.39 11.27
C SER A 170 -19.09 -8.24 12.46
N GLY A 171 -18.47 -8.07 13.63
CA GLY A 171 -18.61 -8.96 14.78
C GLY A 171 -18.05 -10.38 14.57
N SER A 172 -17.46 -10.68 13.41
CA SER A 172 -17.02 -12.03 13.09
C SER A 172 -15.72 -12.40 13.81
N LYS A 173 -15.80 -13.39 14.70
CA LYS A 173 -14.66 -13.89 15.49
C LYS A 173 -13.48 -14.34 14.62
N ARG A 174 -13.71 -14.73 13.37
CA ARG A 174 -12.63 -15.03 12.41
C ARG A 174 -11.63 -13.87 12.31
N TRP A 175 -12.11 -12.64 12.22
CA TRP A 175 -11.24 -11.48 12.09
C TRP A 175 -10.46 -11.16 13.37
N ALA A 176 -11.02 -11.47 14.54
CA ALA A 176 -10.28 -11.40 15.79
C ALA A 176 -9.15 -12.44 15.84
N THR A 177 -9.43 -13.67 15.40
CA THR A 177 -8.41 -14.73 15.26
C THR A 177 -7.30 -14.35 14.29
N ASP A 178 -7.66 -13.84 13.11
CA ASP A 178 -6.70 -13.39 12.08
C ASP A 178 -5.84 -12.23 12.61
N ALA A 179 -6.44 -11.29 13.35
CA ALA A 179 -5.72 -10.20 13.99
C ALA A 179 -4.70 -10.70 15.02
N ILE A 180 -5.09 -11.64 15.89
CA ILE A 180 -4.19 -12.26 16.87
C ILE A 180 -3.04 -12.98 16.17
N ALA A 181 -3.31 -13.73 15.10
CA ALA A 181 -2.29 -14.45 14.36
C ALA A 181 -1.23 -13.50 13.75
N CYS A 182 -1.67 -12.40 13.14
CA CYS A 182 -0.77 -11.38 12.61
C CYS A 182 0.07 -10.72 13.71
N TYR A 183 -0.57 -10.35 14.82
CA TYR A 183 0.14 -9.75 15.95
C TYR A 183 1.16 -10.68 16.59
N LYS A 184 0.88 -11.99 16.68
CA LYS A 184 1.86 -12.97 17.14
C LYS A 184 3.11 -12.97 16.26
N LYS A 185 2.96 -13.01 14.93
CA LYS A 185 4.12 -12.95 14.02
C LYS A 185 4.98 -11.69 14.22
N PHE A 186 4.36 -10.54 14.48
CA PHE A 186 5.08 -9.33 14.85
C PHE A 186 5.81 -9.47 16.19
N LEU A 187 5.15 -9.99 17.22
CA LEU A 187 5.75 -10.17 18.55
C LEU A 187 6.89 -11.18 18.53
N ASP A 188 6.72 -12.31 17.85
CA ASP A 188 7.73 -13.38 17.74
C ASP A 188 9.06 -12.84 17.16
N TYR A 189 8.98 -11.91 16.20
CA TYR A 189 10.17 -11.22 15.68
C TYR A 189 10.83 -10.36 16.76
N TYR A 190 10.08 -9.48 17.43
CA TYR A 190 10.63 -8.53 18.41
C TYR A 190 10.98 -9.16 19.77
N ASP A 191 10.52 -10.38 20.07
CA ASP A 191 10.98 -11.16 21.22
C ASP A 191 12.46 -11.56 21.08
N HIS A 192 12.96 -11.67 19.84
CA HIS A 192 14.36 -12.00 19.53
C HIS A 192 15.18 -10.81 19.01
N HIS A 193 14.53 -9.69 18.69
CA HIS A 193 15.16 -8.50 18.08
C HIS A 193 14.74 -7.24 18.84
N GLN A 194 15.40 -6.95 19.96
CA GLN A 194 15.08 -5.76 20.76
C GLN A 194 15.29 -4.47 19.97
N ASP A 195 14.26 -3.62 19.94
CA ASP A 195 14.28 -2.30 19.32
C ASP A 195 13.52 -1.32 20.22
N ASP A 196 14.25 -0.40 20.85
CA ASP A 196 13.69 0.58 21.80
C ASP A 196 12.63 1.47 21.15
N LYS A 197 12.78 1.76 19.85
CA LYS A 197 11.81 2.57 19.10
C LYS A 197 10.48 1.85 18.91
N MET A 198 10.46 0.52 19.08
CA MET A 198 9.29 -0.32 18.89
C MET A 198 8.56 -0.68 20.18
N GLN A 199 9.09 -0.32 21.35
CA GLN A 199 8.50 -0.71 22.65
C GLN A 199 7.05 -0.23 22.83
N GLY A 200 6.74 0.96 22.34
CA GLY A 200 5.37 1.48 22.35
C GLY A 200 4.42 0.63 21.51
N LEU A 201 4.85 0.25 20.30
CA LEU A 201 4.05 -0.60 19.42
C LEU A 201 3.92 -2.03 19.98
N ILE A 202 4.99 -2.60 20.51
CA ILE A 202 5.00 -3.92 21.15
C ILE A 202 3.99 -3.96 22.29
N SER A 203 4.01 -2.96 23.17
CA SER A 203 3.07 -2.86 24.29
C SER A 203 1.62 -2.76 23.81
N ASP A 204 1.38 -1.95 22.77
CA ASP A 204 0.03 -1.78 22.20
C ASP A 204 -0.47 -3.07 21.54
N VAL A 205 0.40 -3.78 20.81
CA VAL A 205 0.09 -5.07 20.20
C VAL A 205 -0.21 -6.14 21.26
N LYS A 206 0.60 -6.24 22.33
CA LYS A 206 0.34 -7.16 23.47
C LYS A 206 -1.03 -6.89 24.10
N ARG A 207 -1.37 -5.62 24.31
CA ARG A 207 -2.69 -5.21 24.82
C ARG A 207 -3.82 -5.63 23.87
N ASN A 208 -3.67 -5.39 22.57
CA ASN A 208 -4.68 -5.76 21.58
C ASN A 208 -4.89 -7.28 21.51
N VAL A 209 -3.83 -8.08 21.59
CA VAL A 209 -3.93 -9.55 21.64
C VAL A 209 -4.74 -10.00 22.87
N ARG A 210 -4.51 -9.41 24.05
CA ARG A 210 -5.28 -9.74 25.27
C ARG A 210 -6.77 -9.46 25.10
N ILE A 211 -7.12 -8.26 24.65
CA ILE A 211 -8.52 -7.84 24.44
C ILE A 211 -9.23 -8.74 23.42
N LEU A 212 -8.55 -9.06 22.31
CA LEU A 212 -9.13 -9.90 21.27
C LEU A 212 -9.33 -11.35 21.73
N ARG A 213 -8.44 -11.89 22.59
CA ARG A 213 -8.61 -13.23 23.16
C ARG A 213 -9.85 -13.33 24.03
N GLU A 214 -10.07 -12.37 24.93
CA GLU A 214 -11.28 -12.29 25.75
C GLU A 214 -12.55 -12.32 24.87
N SER A 215 -12.53 -11.58 23.76
CA SER A 215 -13.63 -11.52 22.79
C SER A 215 -13.86 -12.84 22.01
N VAL A 216 -12.81 -13.60 21.73
CA VAL A 216 -12.89 -14.89 21.03
C VAL A 216 -13.35 -16.00 21.98
N ASP A 217 -12.76 -16.05 23.17
CA ASP A 217 -12.94 -17.11 24.17
C ASP A 217 -14.26 -16.97 24.95
N GLY A 218 -14.97 -15.84 24.83
CA GLY A 218 -16.31 -15.65 25.38
C GLY A 218 -16.34 -15.46 26.89
N ARG A 219 -15.34 -14.78 27.47
CA ARG A 219 -15.31 -14.38 28.88
C ARG A 219 -15.72 -12.92 29.05
#